data_AF-A0A0B2V8Y9-F1
#
_entry.id   AF-A0A0B2V8Y9-F1
#
_cell.length_a   1.000
_cell.length_b   1.000
_cell.length_c   1.000
_cell.angle_alpha   90.00
_cell.angle_beta   90.00
_cell.angle_gamma   90.00
#
_symmetry.space_group_name_H-M   'P 1'
#
loop_
_entity.id
_entity.type
_entity.pdbx_description
1 polymer ?
#
loop_
_entity_poly.entity_id
_entity_poly.type
_entity_poly.pdbx_seq_one_letter_code
_entity_poly.pdbx_strand_id
1 'polypeptide(L)'
;MRRTNMNRAGHAPYFTGNRIRNELEAQNEIERMNERRALHIQNTAEIKMSQEVIAQLEEAIRNAQLEKAELNERLSEKDEMLQNREEQIKFQETEIERLRKHIERSSKQVIAQLEEAIRNAQLEKAELNERLSEKDEMLQNREEQIKFQETEIERLRKHIERSSKQTEKALKDSKRRIEEIERSRATMISQHTQILNHLKKEVIAQLEEAIRNAQLEKAELNERLSEKDEMLQNREEQIKFQETEIERLRKHIERSSKQNAELTKQLQRVYQKYEKLQDSFLEEKRLRQLTVEAHANQNDKLQKLRDFLSTTVGHHGDDAYVDAIIAENRVAVFAKLALLLQQIPIVK
;
A
#
# COMPACT_ATOMS: atom_id res chain seq x y z
N MET A 1 -218.09 1.06 -51.71
CA MET A 1 -219.43 1.41 -52.25
C MET A 1 -219.73 0.54 -53.47
N ARG A 2 -220.93 -0.07 -53.52
CA ARG A 2 -221.87 -0.38 -54.66
C ARG A 2 -221.28 -0.58 -56.10
N ARG A 3 -221.73 -1.48 -57.00
CA ARG A 3 -222.89 -2.40 -57.13
C ARG A 3 -222.79 -3.21 -58.46
N THR A 4 -223.45 -4.41 -58.52
CA THR A 4 -224.22 -5.08 -59.64
C THR A 4 -223.53 -5.42 -60.99
N ASN A 5 -223.75 -6.56 -61.71
CA ASN A 5 -225.02 -7.11 -62.22
C ASN A 5 -224.85 -8.48 -62.98
N MET A 6 -225.98 -9.19 -63.23
CA MET A 6 -226.15 -10.57 -63.76
C MET A 6 -226.37 -10.74 -65.29
N ASN A 7 -226.23 -11.97 -65.86
CA ASN A 7 -227.33 -12.77 -66.49
C ASN A 7 -226.95 -14.17 -67.11
N ARG A 8 -228.00 -15.01 -67.28
CA ARG A 8 -228.24 -16.41 -67.80
C ARG A 8 -227.85 -16.72 -69.29
N ALA A 9 -227.94 -17.91 -69.93
CA ALA A 9 -228.11 -19.38 -69.68
C ALA A 9 -228.02 -20.14 -71.06
N GLY A 10 -227.72 -21.47 -71.09
CA GLY A 10 -228.28 -22.45 -72.07
C GLY A 10 -227.38 -23.35 -72.99
N HIS A 11 -227.53 -24.69 -72.84
CA HIS A 11 -227.38 -25.84 -73.80
C HIS A 11 -226.02 -26.48 -74.24
N ALA A 12 -226.03 -27.82 -74.42
CA ALA A 12 -224.95 -28.85 -74.63
C ALA A 12 -224.65 -29.17 -76.14
N PRO A 13 -223.88 -30.21 -76.62
CA PRO A 13 -223.07 -31.30 -75.98
C PRO A 13 -221.73 -31.80 -76.69
N TYR A 14 -221.03 -32.79 -76.07
CA TYR A 14 -220.00 -33.83 -76.50
C TYR A 14 -218.59 -33.53 -77.12
N PHE A 15 -217.48 -33.99 -76.47
CA PHE A 15 -216.43 -34.98 -76.91
C PHE A 15 -215.12 -35.00 -76.05
N THR A 16 -214.45 -36.16 -75.95
CA THR A 16 -213.41 -36.62 -74.98
C THR A 16 -211.98 -36.75 -75.57
N GLY A 17 -210.87 -36.55 -74.80
CA GLY A 17 -209.53 -37.07 -75.18
C GLY A 17 -208.21 -36.57 -74.50
N ASN A 18 -207.99 -35.28 -74.21
CA ASN A 18 -206.61 -34.76 -74.06
C ASN A 18 -206.11 -34.36 -72.65
N ARG A 19 -206.84 -34.66 -71.56
CA ARG A 19 -206.53 -34.09 -70.23
C ARG A 19 -205.41 -34.80 -69.44
N ILE A 20 -205.16 -36.09 -69.70
CA ILE A 20 -204.22 -36.92 -68.90
C ILE A 20 -202.75 -36.74 -69.34
N ARG A 21 -202.49 -36.31 -70.59
CA ARG A 21 -201.12 -36.07 -71.08
C ARG A 21 -200.48 -34.81 -70.46
N ASN A 22 -201.29 -33.78 -70.18
CA ASN A 22 -200.80 -32.51 -69.65
C ASN A 22 -200.39 -32.58 -68.17
N GLU A 23 -201.00 -33.46 -67.36
CA GLU A 23 -200.66 -33.59 -65.94
C GLU A 23 -199.38 -34.41 -65.71
N LEU A 24 -199.09 -35.41 -66.56
CA LEU A 24 -197.87 -36.20 -66.49
C LEU A 24 -196.64 -35.43 -67.00
N GLU A 25 -196.83 -34.58 -68.00
CA GLU A 25 -195.79 -33.64 -68.47
C GLU A 25 -195.44 -32.62 -67.37
N ALA A 26 -196.43 -32.10 -66.64
CA ALA A 26 -196.20 -31.18 -65.53
C ALA A 26 -195.43 -31.83 -64.36
N GLN A 27 -195.68 -33.09 -64.02
CA GLN A 27 -194.95 -33.80 -62.97
C GLN A 27 -193.50 -34.10 -63.37
N ASN A 28 -193.25 -34.58 -64.60
CA ASN A 28 -191.89 -34.78 -65.11
C ASN A 28 -191.11 -33.46 -65.19
N GLU A 29 -191.79 -32.35 -65.46
CA GLU A 29 -191.19 -31.03 -65.48
C GLU A 29 -190.83 -30.53 -64.07
N ILE A 30 -191.66 -30.82 -63.06
CA ILE A 30 -191.36 -30.55 -61.64
C ILE A 30 -190.18 -31.40 -61.16
N GLU A 31 -190.12 -32.68 -61.52
CA GLU A 31 -189.02 -33.57 -61.12
C GLU A 31 -187.69 -33.14 -61.75
N ARG A 32 -187.69 -32.80 -63.04
CA ARG A 32 -186.53 -32.15 -63.71
C ARG A 32 -186.18 -30.81 -63.08
N MET A 33 -187.17 -30.03 -62.60
CA MET A 33 -186.91 -28.77 -61.91
C MET A 33 -186.27 -29.00 -60.54
N ASN A 34 -186.69 -30.04 -59.82
CA ASN A 34 -186.13 -30.44 -58.54
C ASN A 34 -184.73 -31.02 -58.69
N GLU A 35 -184.46 -31.85 -59.70
CA GLU A 35 -183.11 -32.31 -60.04
C GLU A 35 -182.21 -31.13 -60.45
N ARG A 36 -182.70 -30.20 -61.28
CA ARG A 36 -181.97 -28.96 -61.61
C ARG A 36 -181.71 -28.11 -60.37
N ARG A 37 -182.65 -28.03 -59.43
CA ARG A 37 -182.45 -27.31 -58.15
C ARG A 37 -181.44 -28.03 -57.26
N ALA A 38 -181.49 -29.35 -57.16
CA ALA A 38 -180.53 -30.13 -56.39
C ALA A 38 -179.12 -30.00 -56.99
N LEU A 39 -179.00 -30.11 -58.31
CA LEU A 39 -177.76 -29.89 -59.06
C LEU A 39 -177.28 -28.43 -58.90
N HIS A 40 -178.18 -27.45 -58.93
CA HIS A 40 -177.81 -26.05 -58.70
C HIS A 40 -177.33 -25.84 -57.26
N ILE A 41 -177.99 -26.43 -56.25
CA ILE A 41 -177.56 -26.35 -54.85
C ILE A 41 -176.19 -27.01 -54.68
N GLN A 42 -175.98 -28.19 -55.26
CA GLN A 42 -174.70 -28.90 -55.25
C GLN A 42 -173.61 -28.06 -55.92
N ASN A 43 -173.84 -27.57 -57.15
CA ASN A 43 -172.90 -26.70 -57.85
C ASN A 43 -172.61 -25.42 -57.05
N THR A 44 -173.60 -24.86 -56.35
CA THR A 44 -173.41 -23.67 -55.51
C THR A 44 -172.56 -23.98 -54.28
N ALA A 45 -172.74 -25.16 -53.67
CA ALA A 45 -171.91 -25.62 -52.55
C ALA A 45 -170.48 -25.93 -53.01
N GLU A 46 -170.30 -26.58 -54.16
CA GLU A 46 -168.99 -26.84 -54.75
C GLU A 46 -168.27 -25.54 -55.15
N ILE A 47 -168.99 -24.55 -55.68
CA ILE A 47 -168.45 -23.21 -55.94
C ILE A 47 -168.03 -22.54 -54.64
N LYS A 48 -168.84 -22.60 -53.58
CA LYS A 48 -168.48 -22.04 -52.27
C LYS A 48 -167.26 -22.71 -51.67
N MET A 49 -167.19 -24.04 -51.67
CA MET A 49 -166.01 -24.78 -51.20
C MET A 49 -164.78 -24.43 -52.03
N SER A 50 -164.91 -24.33 -53.36
CA SER A 50 -163.82 -23.92 -54.25
C SER A 50 -163.38 -22.48 -53.98
N GLN A 51 -164.31 -21.57 -53.71
CA GLN A 51 -164.02 -20.18 -53.32
C GLN A 51 -163.31 -20.11 -51.97
N GLU A 52 -163.71 -20.92 -50.98
CA GLU A 52 -163.02 -21.03 -49.69
C GLU A 52 -161.60 -21.57 -49.85
N VAL A 53 -161.41 -22.62 -50.67
CA VAL A 53 -160.07 -23.15 -50.97
C VAL A 53 -159.22 -22.12 -51.71
N ILE A 54 -159.79 -21.38 -52.68
CA ILE A 54 -159.08 -20.30 -53.37
C ILE A 54 -158.68 -19.21 -52.39
N ALA A 55 -159.57 -18.78 -51.50
CA ALA A 55 -159.27 -17.76 -50.49
C ALA A 55 -158.14 -18.22 -49.55
N GLN A 56 -158.16 -19.47 -49.10
CA GLN A 56 -157.08 -20.06 -48.28
C GLN A 56 -155.75 -20.13 -49.04
N LEU A 57 -155.78 -20.51 -50.33
CA LEU A 57 -154.59 -20.54 -51.17
C LEU A 57 -154.05 -19.13 -51.43
N GLU A 58 -154.91 -18.14 -51.66
CA GLU A 58 -154.52 -16.73 -51.83
C GLU A 58 -153.92 -16.15 -50.55
N GLU A 59 -154.46 -16.51 -49.39
CA GLU A 59 -153.89 -16.12 -48.09
C GLU A 59 -152.53 -16.80 -47.87
N ALA A 60 -152.41 -18.10 -48.17
CA ALA A 60 -151.14 -18.82 -48.09
C ALA A 60 -150.09 -18.23 -49.06
N ILE A 61 -150.49 -17.85 -50.27
CA ILE A 61 -149.61 -17.19 -51.25
C ILE A 61 -149.17 -15.83 -50.72
N ARG A 62 -150.08 -15.02 -50.15
CA ARG A 62 -149.73 -13.73 -49.54
C ARG A 62 -148.75 -13.89 -48.39
N ASN A 63 -148.98 -14.85 -47.49
CA ASN A 63 -148.08 -15.13 -46.37
C ASN A 63 -146.70 -15.60 -46.86
N ALA A 64 -146.64 -16.48 -47.85
CA ALA A 64 -145.37 -16.93 -48.44
C ALA A 64 -144.63 -15.79 -49.18
N GLN A 65 -145.37 -14.86 -49.80
CA GLN A 65 -144.78 -13.66 -50.42
C GLN A 65 -144.20 -12.70 -49.37
N LEU A 66 -144.88 -12.52 -48.23
CA LEU A 66 -144.37 -11.73 -47.11
C LEU A 66 -143.12 -12.39 -46.50
N GLU A 67 -143.16 -13.70 -46.21
CA GLU A 67 -141.99 -14.42 -45.68
C GLU A 67 -140.80 -14.37 -46.64
N LYS A 68 -141.04 -14.51 -47.96
CA LYS A 68 -140.01 -14.34 -48.98
C LYS A 68 -139.42 -12.92 -48.97
N ALA A 69 -140.24 -11.89 -48.76
CA ALA A 69 -139.76 -10.51 -48.67
C ALA A 69 -138.89 -10.30 -47.43
N GLU A 70 -139.31 -10.79 -46.27
CA GLU A 70 -138.53 -10.73 -45.02
C GLU A 70 -137.20 -11.51 -45.12
N LEU A 71 -137.22 -12.68 -45.76
CA LEU A 71 -135.99 -13.45 -46.00
C LEU A 71 -135.04 -12.73 -46.95
N ASN A 72 -135.55 -12.07 -47.98
CA ASN A 72 -134.74 -11.27 -48.91
C ASN A 72 -134.13 -10.05 -48.21
N GLU A 73 -134.87 -9.38 -47.33
CA GLU A 73 -134.37 -8.27 -46.53
C GLU A 73 -133.24 -8.74 -45.59
N ARG A 74 -133.45 -9.85 -44.86
CA ARG A 74 -132.40 -10.46 -44.01
C ARG A 74 -131.18 -10.93 -44.79
N LEU A 75 -131.35 -11.39 -46.03
CA LEU A 75 -130.24 -11.74 -46.91
C LEU A 75 -129.45 -10.48 -47.31
N SER A 76 -130.15 -9.41 -47.70
CA SER A 76 -129.53 -8.12 -48.02
C SER A 76 -128.72 -7.57 -46.84
N GLU A 77 -129.27 -7.58 -45.63
CA GLU A 77 -128.55 -7.15 -44.42
C GLU A 77 -127.30 -8.00 -44.14
N LYS A 78 -127.38 -9.32 -44.37
CA LYS A 78 -126.23 -10.20 -44.22
C LYS A 78 -125.17 -9.95 -45.29
N ASP A 79 -125.57 -9.68 -46.51
CA ASP A 79 -124.65 -9.36 -47.61
C ASP A 79 -123.90 -8.04 -47.31
N GLU A 80 -124.59 -7.02 -46.81
CA GLU A 80 -123.96 -5.77 -46.35
C GLU A 80 -122.99 -6.01 -45.17
N MET A 81 -123.38 -6.86 -44.21
CA MET A 81 -122.50 -7.22 -43.09
C MET A 81 -121.25 -7.98 -43.55
N LEU A 82 -121.40 -8.88 -44.52
CA LEU A 82 -120.29 -9.61 -45.12
C LEU A 82 -119.36 -8.67 -45.88
N GLN A 83 -119.89 -7.74 -46.68
CA GLN A 83 -119.09 -6.72 -47.36
C GLN A 83 -118.28 -5.88 -46.37
N ASN A 84 -118.92 -5.38 -45.30
CA ASN A 84 -118.23 -4.62 -44.25
C ASN A 84 -117.11 -5.44 -43.57
N ARG A 85 -117.34 -6.73 -43.32
CA ARG A 85 -116.32 -7.64 -42.77
C ARG A 85 -115.19 -7.90 -43.76
N GLU A 86 -115.49 -8.07 -45.04
CA GLU A 86 -114.49 -8.24 -46.09
C GLU A 86 -113.59 -7.01 -46.21
N GLU A 87 -114.16 -5.81 -46.14
CA GLU A 87 -113.40 -4.56 -46.12
C GLU A 87 -112.51 -4.45 -44.87
N GLN A 88 -113.02 -4.83 -43.70
CA GLN A 88 -112.25 -4.87 -42.46
C GLN A 88 -111.09 -5.87 -42.54
N ILE A 89 -111.32 -7.06 -43.09
CA ILE A 89 -110.30 -8.09 -43.29
C ILE A 89 -109.22 -7.57 -44.23
N LYS A 90 -109.59 -6.98 -45.38
CA LYS A 90 -108.63 -6.38 -46.33
C LYS A 90 -107.78 -5.32 -45.64
N PHE A 91 -108.38 -4.44 -44.85
CA PHE A 91 -107.64 -3.44 -44.08
C PHE A 91 -106.64 -4.09 -43.12
N GLN A 92 -107.06 -5.08 -42.32
CA GLN A 92 -106.19 -5.80 -41.40
C GLN A 92 -105.05 -6.56 -42.11
N GLU A 93 -105.33 -7.19 -43.25
CA GLU A 93 -104.32 -7.86 -44.07
C GLU A 93 -103.24 -6.88 -44.55
N THR A 94 -103.64 -5.67 -44.99
CA THR A 94 -102.66 -4.63 -45.37
C THR A 94 -101.80 -4.17 -44.20
N GLU A 95 -102.37 -4.07 -42.99
CA GLU A 95 -101.63 -3.65 -41.79
C GLU A 95 -100.69 -4.75 -41.30
N ILE A 96 -101.13 -6.01 -41.32
CA ILE A 96 -100.29 -7.18 -41.05
C ILE A 96 -99.11 -7.21 -42.02
N GLU A 97 -99.32 -6.96 -43.31
CA GLU A 97 -98.26 -6.94 -44.31
C GLU A 97 -97.25 -5.80 -44.06
N ARG A 98 -97.72 -4.62 -43.64
CA ARG A 98 -96.83 -3.51 -43.24
C ARG A 98 -95.99 -3.89 -42.02
N LEU A 99 -96.59 -4.47 -41.00
CA LEU A 99 -95.89 -4.91 -39.79
C LEU A 99 -94.87 -6.01 -40.10
N ARG A 100 -95.22 -6.98 -40.96
CA ARG A 100 -94.28 -8.02 -41.44
C ARG A 100 -93.07 -7.40 -42.12
N LYS A 101 -93.28 -6.45 -43.04
CA LYS A 101 -92.19 -5.73 -43.71
C LYS A 101 -91.34 -4.92 -42.72
N HIS A 102 -91.95 -4.30 -41.72
CA HIS A 102 -91.21 -3.58 -40.68
C HIS A 102 -90.35 -4.53 -39.84
N ILE A 103 -90.91 -5.64 -39.37
CA ILE A 103 -90.19 -6.67 -38.61
C ILE A 103 -89.04 -7.25 -39.46
N GLU A 104 -89.28 -7.53 -40.74
CA GLU A 104 -88.24 -8.05 -41.63
C GLU A 104 -87.07 -7.07 -41.78
N ARG A 105 -87.34 -5.78 -42.00
CA ARG A 105 -86.30 -4.74 -42.08
C ARG A 105 -85.54 -4.59 -40.77
N SER A 106 -86.26 -4.54 -39.64
CA SER A 106 -85.65 -4.42 -38.32
C SER A 106 -84.78 -5.63 -37.98
N SER A 107 -85.27 -6.85 -38.21
CA SER A 107 -84.51 -8.08 -38.01
C SER A 107 -83.26 -8.13 -38.89
N LYS A 108 -83.35 -7.76 -40.17
CA LYS A 108 -82.18 -7.69 -41.06
C LYS A 108 -81.12 -6.72 -40.54
N GLN A 109 -81.54 -5.55 -40.04
CA GLN A 109 -80.62 -4.56 -39.48
C GLN A 109 -79.93 -5.08 -38.21
N VAL A 110 -80.68 -5.69 -37.29
CA VAL A 110 -80.13 -6.27 -36.06
C VAL A 110 -79.17 -7.41 -36.37
N ILE A 111 -79.52 -8.29 -37.30
CA ILE A 111 -78.64 -9.39 -37.74
C ILE A 111 -77.33 -8.82 -38.32
N ALA A 112 -77.40 -7.83 -39.21
CA ALA A 112 -76.20 -7.21 -39.78
C ALA A 112 -75.29 -6.59 -38.72
N GLN A 113 -75.86 -5.88 -37.72
CA GLN A 113 -75.10 -5.31 -36.61
C GLN A 113 -74.43 -6.38 -35.75
N LEU A 114 -75.13 -7.48 -35.46
CA LEU A 114 -74.58 -8.59 -34.70
C LEU A 114 -73.47 -9.31 -35.47
N GLU A 115 -73.63 -9.51 -36.78
CA GLU A 115 -72.60 -10.10 -37.63
C GLU A 115 -71.34 -9.23 -37.68
N GLU A 116 -71.49 -7.91 -37.79
CA GLU A 116 -70.37 -6.97 -37.76
C GLU A 116 -69.65 -7.00 -36.40
N ALA A 117 -70.40 -6.98 -35.30
CA ALA A 117 -69.84 -7.08 -33.95
C ALA A 117 -69.08 -8.40 -33.75
N ILE A 118 -69.61 -9.52 -34.24
CA ILE A 118 -68.93 -10.83 -34.18
C ILE A 118 -67.64 -10.81 -34.99
N ARG A 119 -67.64 -10.25 -36.20
CA ARG A 119 -66.42 -10.15 -37.03
C ARG A 119 -65.35 -9.31 -36.33
N ASN A 120 -65.72 -8.16 -35.77
CA ASN A 120 -64.80 -7.29 -35.05
C ASN A 120 -64.20 -8.01 -33.82
N ALA A 121 -65.03 -8.70 -33.03
CA ALA A 121 -64.56 -9.48 -31.89
C ALA A 121 -63.63 -10.64 -32.29
N GLN A 122 -63.87 -11.27 -33.44
CA GLN A 122 -63.00 -12.31 -33.98
C GLN A 122 -61.63 -11.75 -34.44
N LEU A 123 -61.62 -10.58 -35.07
CA LEU A 123 -60.39 -9.89 -35.45
C LEU A 123 -59.57 -9.49 -34.21
N GLU A 124 -60.20 -8.87 -33.21
CA GLU A 124 -59.53 -8.50 -31.97
C GLU A 124 -58.94 -9.73 -31.24
N LYS A 125 -59.71 -10.83 -31.19
CA LYS A 125 -59.22 -12.09 -30.64
C LYS A 125 -57.99 -12.62 -31.39
N ALA A 126 -57.97 -12.51 -32.72
CA ALA A 126 -56.84 -12.94 -33.53
C ALA A 126 -55.59 -12.09 -33.24
N GLU A 127 -55.73 -10.76 -33.19
CA GLU A 127 -54.63 -9.84 -32.86
C GLU A 127 -54.08 -10.06 -31.45
N LEU A 128 -54.96 -10.31 -30.47
CA LEU A 128 -54.54 -10.61 -29.11
C LEU A 128 -53.79 -11.94 -29.03
N ASN A 129 -54.22 -12.96 -29.76
CA ASN A 129 -53.53 -14.25 -29.81
C ASN A 129 -52.15 -14.12 -30.48
N GLU A 130 -52.03 -13.33 -31.54
CA GLU A 130 -50.75 -13.05 -32.20
C GLU A 130 -49.79 -12.35 -31.24
N ARG A 131 -50.25 -11.29 -30.56
CA ARG A 131 -49.46 -10.59 -29.53
C ARG A 131 -49.05 -11.49 -28.37
N LEU A 132 -49.91 -12.42 -27.95
CA LEU A 132 -49.58 -13.41 -26.92
C LEU A 132 -48.47 -14.35 -27.41
N SER A 133 -48.57 -14.85 -28.65
CA SER A 133 -47.53 -15.70 -29.26
C SER A 133 -46.18 -14.98 -29.32
N GLU A 134 -46.14 -13.72 -29.76
CA GLU A 134 -44.91 -12.91 -29.77
C GLU A 134 -44.31 -12.74 -28.37
N LYS A 135 -45.16 -12.56 -27.35
CA LYS A 135 -44.74 -12.44 -25.94
C LYS A 135 -44.16 -13.75 -25.42
N ASP A 136 -44.77 -14.87 -25.75
CA ASP A 136 -44.28 -16.19 -25.37
C ASP A 136 -42.92 -16.50 -26.01
N GLU A 137 -42.73 -16.16 -27.30
CA GLU A 137 -41.42 -16.28 -27.96
C GLU A 137 -40.35 -15.38 -27.31
N MET A 138 -40.70 -14.13 -26.98
CA MET A 138 -39.80 -13.22 -26.26
C MET A 138 -39.44 -13.75 -24.87
N LEU A 139 -40.39 -14.37 -24.15
CA LEU A 139 -40.16 -14.97 -22.85
C LEU A 139 -39.20 -16.17 -22.97
N GLN A 140 -39.44 -17.07 -23.93
CA GLN A 140 -38.55 -18.20 -24.19
C GLN A 140 -37.12 -17.75 -24.50
N ASN A 141 -36.95 -16.77 -25.39
CA ASN A 141 -35.64 -16.21 -25.72
C ASN A 141 -34.93 -15.61 -24.48
N ARG A 142 -35.67 -14.92 -23.61
CA ARG A 142 -35.11 -14.38 -22.36
C ARG A 142 -34.74 -15.48 -21.38
N GLU A 143 -35.54 -16.54 -21.26
CA GLU A 143 -35.23 -17.69 -20.40
C GLU A 143 -33.95 -18.40 -20.86
N GLU A 144 -33.75 -18.57 -22.17
CA GLU A 144 -32.51 -19.12 -22.71
C GLU A 144 -31.31 -18.22 -22.42
N GLN A 145 -31.46 -16.90 -22.58
CA GLN A 145 -30.42 -15.94 -22.23
C GLN A 145 -30.07 -15.97 -20.74
N ILE A 146 -31.06 -16.07 -19.86
CA ILE A 146 -30.87 -16.19 -18.41
C ILE A 146 -30.10 -17.47 -18.09
N LYS A 147 -30.52 -18.62 -18.64
CA LYS A 147 -29.82 -19.90 -18.45
C LYS A 147 -28.35 -19.81 -18.89
N PHE A 148 -28.08 -19.18 -20.03
CA PHE A 148 -26.71 -18.97 -20.49
C PHE A 148 -25.91 -18.13 -19.48
N GLN A 149 -26.45 -17.00 -19.03
CA GLN A 149 -25.80 -16.14 -18.04
C GLN A 149 -25.56 -16.83 -16.70
N GLU A 150 -26.50 -17.64 -16.23
CA GLU A 150 -26.36 -18.43 -15.01
C GLU A 150 -25.19 -19.42 -15.11
N THR A 151 -25.04 -20.10 -16.26
CA THR A 151 -23.90 -21.01 -16.47
C THR A 151 -22.55 -20.28 -16.46
N GLU A 152 -22.50 -19.06 -17.01
CA GLU A 152 -21.28 -18.26 -17.05
C GLU A 152 -20.93 -17.70 -15.66
N ILE A 153 -21.93 -17.24 -14.90
CA ILE A 153 -21.76 -16.85 -13.50
C ILE A 153 -21.20 -18.02 -12.68
N GLU A 154 -21.71 -19.23 -12.87
CA GLU A 154 -21.23 -20.42 -12.16
C GLU A 154 -19.78 -20.76 -12.52
N ARG A 155 -19.38 -20.61 -13.80
CA ARG A 155 -17.97 -20.77 -14.22
C ARG A 155 -17.06 -19.74 -13.56
N LEU A 156 -17.47 -18.48 -13.53
CA LEU A 156 -16.72 -17.39 -12.89
C LEU A 156 -16.59 -17.62 -11.37
N ARG A 157 -17.66 -18.05 -10.70
CA ARG A 157 -17.62 -18.42 -9.28
C ARG A 157 -16.60 -19.52 -9.00
N LYS A 158 -16.59 -20.60 -9.80
CA LYS A 158 -15.59 -21.68 -9.68
C LYS A 158 -14.16 -21.18 -9.92
N HIS A 159 -13.96 -20.26 -10.86
CA HIS A 159 -12.64 -19.67 -11.12
C HIS A 159 -12.16 -18.85 -9.92
N ILE A 160 -13.03 -17.99 -9.37
CA ILE A 160 -12.73 -17.20 -8.16
C ILE A 160 -12.40 -18.12 -6.99
N GLU A 161 -13.17 -19.18 -6.77
CA GLU A 161 -12.93 -20.14 -5.69
C GLU A 161 -11.56 -20.83 -5.82
N ARG A 162 -11.20 -21.29 -7.03
CA ARG A 162 -9.88 -21.90 -7.29
C ARG A 162 -8.73 -20.92 -7.04
N SER A 163 -8.86 -19.69 -7.53
CA SER A 163 -7.88 -18.62 -7.32
C SER A 163 -7.72 -18.27 -5.84
N SER A 164 -8.84 -18.18 -5.11
CA SER A 164 -8.85 -17.95 -3.65
C SER A 164 -8.12 -19.07 -2.90
N LYS A 165 -8.38 -20.34 -3.22
CA LYS A 165 -7.68 -21.47 -2.60
C LYS A 165 -6.18 -21.47 -2.91
N GLN A 166 -5.80 -21.11 -4.14
CA GLN A 166 -4.39 -21.04 -4.53
C GLN A 166 -3.64 -19.92 -3.81
N THR A 167 -4.24 -18.73 -3.73
CA THR A 167 -3.66 -17.58 -3.01
C THR A 167 -3.56 -17.84 -1.51
N GLU A 168 -4.57 -18.46 -0.90
CA GLU A 168 -4.54 -18.87 0.51
C GLU A 168 -3.42 -19.89 0.78
N LYS A 169 -3.25 -20.89 -0.10
CA LYS A 169 -2.15 -21.85 0.01
C LYS A 169 -0.78 -21.17 -0.08
N ALA A 170 -0.58 -20.30 -1.08
CA ALA A 170 0.66 -19.55 -1.24
C ALA A 170 0.97 -18.66 -0.02
N LEU A 171 -0.05 -18.02 0.54
CA LEU A 171 0.08 -17.22 1.75
C LEU A 171 0.49 -18.08 2.95
N LYS A 172 -0.13 -19.25 3.12
CA LYS A 172 0.22 -20.20 4.20
C LYS A 172 1.66 -20.70 4.08
N ASP A 173 2.10 -21.03 2.87
CA ASP A 173 3.48 -21.47 2.61
C ASP A 173 4.48 -20.33 2.83
N SER A 174 4.15 -19.09 2.42
CA SER A 174 4.96 -17.91 2.69
C SER A 174 5.10 -17.62 4.18
N LYS A 175 4.00 -17.67 4.95
CA LYS A 175 4.02 -17.51 6.41
C LYS A 175 4.93 -18.54 7.08
N ARG A 176 4.82 -19.82 6.71
CA ARG A 176 5.69 -20.88 7.24
C ARG A 176 7.17 -20.62 6.97
N ARG A 177 7.52 -20.20 5.74
CA ARG A 177 8.91 -19.86 5.39
C ARG A 177 9.43 -18.67 6.19
N ILE A 178 8.60 -17.64 6.41
CA ILE A 178 8.98 -16.49 7.24
C ILE A 178 9.25 -16.94 8.68
N GLU A 179 8.36 -17.74 9.28
CA GLU A 179 8.57 -18.29 10.63
C GLU A 179 9.85 -19.13 10.74
N GLU A 180 10.16 -19.96 9.73
CA GLU A 180 11.41 -20.75 9.68
C GLU A 180 12.65 -19.85 9.60
N ILE A 181 12.61 -18.82 8.75
CA ILE A 181 13.71 -17.84 8.62
C ILE A 181 13.89 -17.07 9.93
N GLU A 182 12.81 -16.65 10.59
CA GLU A 182 12.88 -15.95 11.88
C GLU A 182 13.47 -16.82 12.99
N ARG A 183 13.08 -18.11 13.06
CA ARG A 183 13.68 -19.07 13.99
C ARG A 183 15.18 -19.25 13.72
N SER A 184 15.57 -19.45 12.47
CA SER A 184 16.98 -19.58 12.07
C SER A 184 17.79 -18.31 12.35
N ARG A 185 17.20 -17.13 12.12
CA ARG A 185 17.82 -15.86 12.45
C ARG A 185 18.01 -15.70 13.96
N ALA A 186 17.02 -16.08 14.77
CA ALA A 186 17.12 -16.03 16.22
C ALA A 186 18.24 -16.94 16.76
N THR A 187 18.38 -18.15 16.21
CA THR A 187 19.47 -19.06 16.59
C THR A 187 20.84 -18.50 16.19
N MET A 188 20.99 -17.97 14.98
CA MET A 188 22.22 -17.31 14.54
C MET A 188 22.59 -16.10 15.42
N ILE A 189 21.63 -15.23 15.75
CA ILE A 189 21.87 -14.09 16.64
C ILE A 189 22.33 -14.57 18.02
N SER A 190 21.72 -15.62 18.56
CA SER A 190 22.13 -16.22 19.83
C SER A 190 23.57 -16.74 19.77
N GLN A 191 23.92 -17.49 18.72
CA GLN A 191 25.29 -17.99 18.50
C GLN A 191 26.31 -16.85 18.37
N HIS A 192 26.01 -15.83 17.55
CA HIS A 192 26.87 -14.65 17.42
C HIS A 192 27.07 -13.93 18.75
N THR A 193 26.00 -13.81 19.55
CA THR A 193 26.08 -13.19 20.88
C THR A 193 26.99 -13.99 21.81
N GLN A 194 26.91 -15.33 21.78
CA GLN A 194 27.80 -16.20 22.56
C GLN A 194 29.26 -16.04 22.15
N ILE A 195 29.55 -16.06 20.84
CA ILE A 195 30.91 -15.86 20.31
C ILE A 195 31.46 -14.49 20.73
N LEU A 196 30.66 -13.44 20.58
CA LEU A 196 31.07 -12.07 20.91
C LEU A 196 31.36 -11.93 22.41
N ASN A 197 30.56 -12.56 23.27
CA ASN A 197 30.81 -12.61 24.71
C ASN A 197 32.06 -13.41 25.05
N HIS A 198 32.34 -14.51 24.35
CA HIS A 198 33.55 -15.30 24.54
C HIS A 198 34.81 -14.49 24.16
N LEU A 199 34.81 -13.87 22.98
CA LEU A 199 35.92 -13.02 22.53
C LEU A 199 36.15 -11.83 23.46
N LYS A 200 35.08 -11.19 23.96
CA LYS A 200 35.21 -10.13 24.96
C LYS A 200 35.92 -10.62 26.22
N LYS A 201 35.54 -11.80 26.73
CA LYS A 201 36.19 -12.40 27.91
C LYS A 201 37.66 -12.73 27.65
N GLU A 202 37.97 -13.28 26.47
CA GLU A 202 39.33 -13.61 26.08
C GLU A 202 40.22 -12.36 25.97
N VAL A 203 39.74 -11.31 25.30
CA VAL A 203 40.46 -10.04 25.19
C VAL A 203 40.67 -9.40 26.56
N ILE A 204 39.65 -9.42 27.44
CA ILE A 204 39.80 -8.94 28.82
C ILE A 204 40.89 -9.73 29.55
N ALA A 205 40.89 -11.06 29.45
CA ALA A 205 41.90 -11.90 30.10
C ALA A 205 43.32 -11.61 29.56
N GLN A 206 43.49 -11.46 28.25
CA GLN A 206 44.77 -11.10 27.63
C GLN A 206 45.25 -9.71 28.10
N LEU A 207 44.35 -8.73 28.19
CA LEU A 207 44.69 -7.40 28.70
C LEU A 207 45.07 -7.43 30.18
N GLU A 208 44.35 -8.20 31.00
CA GLU A 208 44.67 -8.39 32.42
C GLU A 208 46.03 -9.08 32.63
N GLU A 209 46.39 -10.02 31.77
CA GLU A 209 47.71 -10.68 31.78
C GLU A 209 48.81 -9.70 31.34
N ALA A 210 48.61 -8.95 30.25
CA ALA A 210 49.56 -7.95 29.79
C ALA A 210 49.80 -6.85 30.83
N ILE A 211 48.74 -6.38 31.50
CA ILE A 211 48.85 -5.41 32.60
C ILE A 211 49.66 -6.00 33.76
N ARG A 212 49.41 -7.27 34.15
CA ARG A 212 50.18 -7.93 35.21
C ARG A 212 51.67 -8.05 34.86
N ASN A 213 51.99 -8.48 33.64
CA ASN A 213 53.38 -8.59 33.18
C ASN A 213 54.07 -7.22 33.17
N ALA A 214 53.40 -6.17 32.68
CA ALA A 214 53.94 -4.81 32.70
C ALA A 214 54.13 -4.28 34.14
N GLN A 215 53.27 -4.65 35.09
CA GLN A 215 53.42 -4.31 36.50
C GLN A 215 54.63 -5.01 37.14
N LEU A 216 54.86 -6.29 36.81
CA LEU A 216 56.04 -7.04 37.26
C LEU A 216 57.33 -6.44 36.70
N GLU A 217 57.39 -6.18 35.39
CA GLU A 217 58.57 -5.56 34.75
C GLU A 217 58.85 -4.17 35.35
N LYS A 218 57.81 -3.37 35.61
CA LYS A 218 57.96 -2.09 36.31
C LYS A 218 58.53 -2.25 37.72
N ALA A 219 58.12 -3.28 38.47
CA ALA A 219 58.64 -3.56 39.80
C ALA A 219 60.12 -3.96 39.75
N GLU A 220 60.51 -4.85 38.83
CA GLU A 220 61.91 -5.25 38.62
C GLU A 220 62.79 -4.07 38.20
N LEU A 221 62.30 -3.20 37.32
CA LEU A 221 63.01 -1.99 36.92
C LEU A 221 63.18 -1.02 38.09
N ASN A 222 62.17 -0.86 38.94
CA ASN A 222 62.26 -0.03 40.14
C ASN A 222 63.29 -0.58 41.14
N GLU A 223 63.33 -1.90 41.34
CA GLU A 223 64.32 -2.55 42.22
C GLU A 223 65.74 -2.32 41.69
N ARG A 224 65.97 -2.56 40.38
CA ARG A 224 67.25 -2.23 39.72
C ARG A 224 67.63 -0.76 39.81
N LEU A 225 66.64 0.14 39.75
CA LEU A 225 66.90 1.57 39.90
C LEU A 225 67.37 1.87 41.33
N SER A 226 66.71 1.30 42.34
CA SER A 226 67.11 1.41 43.75
C SER A 226 68.53 0.90 43.98
N GLU A 227 68.89 -0.27 43.45
CA GLU A 227 70.25 -0.81 43.52
C GLU A 227 71.28 0.14 42.88
N LYS A 228 70.92 0.74 41.74
CA LYS A 228 71.79 1.73 41.08
C LYS A 228 71.93 3.01 41.88
N ASP A 229 70.86 3.50 42.51
CA ASP A 229 70.89 4.68 43.36
C ASP A 229 71.79 4.44 44.59
N GLU A 230 71.74 3.25 45.21
CA GLU A 230 72.65 2.84 46.29
C GLU A 230 74.11 2.77 45.81
N MET A 231 74.36 2.17 44.64
CA MET A 231 75.71 2.14 44.05
C MET A 231 76.24 3.54 43.74
N LEU A 232 75.38 4.44 43.25
CA LEU A 232 75.75 5.83 42.98
C LEU A 232 76.08 6.55 44.28
N GLN A 233 75.28 6.40 45.34
CA GLN A 233 75.59 6.95 46.66
C GLN A 233 76.95 6.47 47.19
N ASN A 234 77.20 5.15 47.15
CA ASN A 234 78.48 4.58 47.57
C ASN A 234 79.66 5.17 46.76
N ARG A 235 79.47 5.36 45.46
CA ARG A 235 80.50 5.92 44.58
C ARG A 235 80.71 7.42 44.83
N GLU A 236 79.66 8.18 45.11
CA GLU A 236 79.75 9.58 45.54
C GLU A 236 80.52 9.71 46.86
N GLU A 237 80.26 8.85 47.84
CA GLU A 237 81.02 8.82 49.10
C GLU A 237 82.50 8.49 48.87
N GLN A 238 82.78 7.51 48.00
CA GLN A 238 84.15 7.16 47.63
C GLN A 238 84.87 8.31 46.92
N ILE A 239 84.20 9.01 46.01
CA ILE A 239 84.74 10.21 45.34
C ILE A 239 85.04 11.30 46.37
N LYS A 240 84.10 11.60 47.28
CA LYS A 240 84.34 12.59 48.36
C LYS A 240 85.55 12.22 49.22
N PHE A 241 85.70 10.95 49.58
CA PHE A 241 86.87 10.47 50.32
C PHE A 241 88.16 10.71 49.51
N GLN A 242 88.19 10.31 48.23
CA GLN A 242 89.34 10.54 47.36
C GLN A 242 89.65 12.03 47.17
N GLU A 243 88.65 12.89 47.01
CA GLU A 243 88.81 14.34 46.92
C GLU A 243 89.48 14.90 48.17
N THR A 244 89.06 14.45 49.37
CA THR A 244 89.72 14.88 50.62
C THR A 244 91.16 14.40 50.73
N GLU A 245 91.46 13.19 50.23
CA GLU A 245 92.81 12.63 50.25
C GLU A 245 93.73 13.34 49.24
N ILE A 246 93.22 13.64 48.03
CA ILE A 246 93.91 14.46 47.03
C ILE A 246 94.21 15.84 47.61
N GLU A 247 93.26 16.47 48.31
CA GLU A 247 93.46 17.78 48.94
C GLU A 247 94.55 17.73 50.04
N ARG A 248 94.58 16.66 50.85
CA ARG A 248 95.66 16.43 51.83
C ARG A 248 97.02 16.27 51.15
N LEU A 249 97.09 15.46 50.09
CA LEU A 249 98.31 15.24 49.32
C LEU A 249 98.78 16.51 48.62
N ARG A 250 97.87 17.31 48.04
CA ARG A 250 98.17 18.62 47.47
C ARG A 250 98.80 19.55 48.50
N LYS A 251 98.23 19.65 49.71
CA LYS A 251 98.82 20.43 50.81
C LYS A 251 100.20 19.90 51.23
N HIS A 252 100.40 18.59 51.23
CA HIS A 252 101.70 18.00 51.54
C HIS A 252 102.75 18.33 50.45
N ILE A 253 102.40 18.16 49.17
CA ILE A 253 103.26 18.51 48.03
C ILE A 253 103.60 20.00 48.08
N GLU A 254 102.64 20.88 48.38
CA GLU A 254 102.89 22.32 48.49
C GLU A 254 103.90 22.64 49.61
N ARG A 255 103.75 22.00 50.79
CA ARG A 255 104.72 22.13 51.89
C ARG A 255 106.11 21.62 51.48
N SER A 256 106.19 20.44 50.87
CA SER A 256 107.45 19.85 50.42
C SER A 256 108.10 20.66 49.30
N SER A 257 107.31 21.27 48.40
CA SER A 257 107.78 22.16 47.35
C SER A 257 108.38 23.44 47.92
N LYS A 258 107.71 24.06 48.92
CA LYS A 258 108.25 25.21 49.66
C LYS A 258 109.57 24.84 50.36
N GLN A 259 109.65 23.66 50.96
CA GLN A 259 110.85 23.18 51.65
C GLN A 259 112.00 22.89 50.67
N ASN A 260 111.70 22.30 49.51
CA ASN A 260 112.68 22.10 48.43
C ASN A 260 113.18 23.44 47.87
N ALA A 261 112.30 24.42 47.64
CA ALA A 261 112.70 25.75 47.21
C ALA A 261 113.62 26.45 48.22
N GLU A 262 113.36 26.26 49.51
CA GLU A 262 114.22 26.76 50.60
C GLU A 262 115.59 26.06 50.61
N LEU A 263 115.61 24.73 50.47
CA LEU A 263 116.84 23.95 50.36
C LEU A 263 117.65 24.33 49.12
N THR A 264 117.01 24.56 47.96
CA THR A 264 117.69 25.04 46.74
C THR A 264 118.34 26.40 46.97
N LYS A 265 117.66 27.33 47.65
CA LYS A 265 118.26 28.63 48.03
C LYS A 265 119.44 28.46 48.98
N GLN A 266 119.35 27.54 49.94
CA GLN A 266 120.47 27.24 50.85
C GLN A 266 121.65 26.62 50.11
N LEU A 267 121.41 25.66 49.23
CA LEU A 267 122.41 25.02 48.38
C LEU A 267 123.13 26.05 47.51
N GLN A 268 122.38 26.97 46.90
CA GLN A 268 122.93 28.04 46.07
C GLN A 268 123.82 29.00 46.87
N ARG A 269 123.44 29.33 48.11
CA ARG A 269 124.29 30.11 49.04
C ARG A 269 125.57 29.38 49.42
N VAL A 270 125.51 28.06 49.58
CA VAL A 270 126.69 27.23 49.88
C VAL A 270 127.62 27.15 48.67
N TYR A 271 127.10 26.94 47.46
CA TYR A 271 127.88 26.98 46.23
C TYR A 271 128.59 28.32 46.03
N GLN A 272 127.88 29.44 46.24
CA GLN A 272 128.50 30.78 46.19
C GLN A 272 129.60 30.99 47.24
N LYS A 273 129.47 30.39 48.43
CA LYS A 273 130.52 30.43 49.46
C LYS A 273 131.71 29.55 49.08
N TYR A 274 131.45 28.37 48.50
CA TYR A 274 132.48 27.44 48.05
C TYR A 274 133.31 28.04 46.91
N GLU A 275 132.69 28.66 45.90
CA GLU A 275 133.42 29.37 44.83
C GLU A 275 134.33 30.47 45.40
N LYS A 276 133.80 31.34 46.27
CA LYS A 276 134.60 32.41 46.90
C LYS A 276 135.79 31.87 47.71
N LEU A 277 135.62 30.73 48.38
CA LEU A 277 136.67 30.10 49.17
C LEU A 277 137.71 29.39 48.29
N GLN A 278 137.25 28.79 47.19
CA GLN A 278 138.13 28.16 46.19
C GLN A 278 139.00 29.21 45.50
N ASP A 279 138.43 30.36 45.15
CA ASP A 279 139.16 31.50 44.58
C ASP A 279 140.19 32.04 45.58
N SER A 280 139.83 32.22 46.85
CA SER A 280 140.79 32.68 47.87
C SER A 280 141.93 31.67 48.12
N PHE A 281 141.63 30.38 48.10
CA PHE A 281 142.62 29.32 48.28
C PHE A 281 143.60 29.23 47.11
N LEU A 282 143.12 29.38 45.88
CA LEU A 282 143.97 29.41 44.68
C LEU A 282 144.92 30.61 44.70
N GLU A 283 144.42 31.78 45.12
CA GLU A 283 145.22 33.00 45.20
C GLU A 283 146.28 32.90 46.31
N GLU A 284 145.93 32.34 47.47
CA GLU A 284 146.89 32.10 48.56
C GLU A 284 147.97 31.08 48.17
N LYS A 285 147.59 29.99 47.49
CA LYS A 285 148.54 28.97 47.01
C LYS A 285 149.54 29.58 46.03
N ARG A 286 149.07 30.43 45.11
CA ARG A 286 149.91 31.15 44.15
C ARG A 286 150.89 32.09 44.86
N LEU A 287 150.42 32.84 45.85
CA LEU A 287 151.26 33.75 46.64
C LEU A 287 152.35 33.00 47.42
N ARG A 288 152.00 31.92 48.14
CA ARG A 288 152.99 31.12 48.88
C ARG A 288 154.06 30.53 47.98
N GLN A 289 153.69 30.09 46.78
CA GLN A 289 154.64 29.47 45.85
C GLN A 289 155.66 30.50 45.34
N LEU A 290 155.20 31.72 45.03
CA LEU A 290 156.07 32.86 44.71
C LEU A 290 157.03 33.21 45.87
N THR A 291 156.56 33.20 47.11
CA THR A 291 157.40 33.51 48.28
C THR A 291 158.46 32.44 48.53
N VAL A 292 158.11 31.15 48.38
CA VAL A 292 159.06 30.04 48.54
C VAL A 292 160.16 30.09 47.49
N GLU A 293 159.82 30.37 46.22
CA GLU A 293 160.80 30.51 45.15
C GLU A 293 161.73 31.72 45.37
N ALA A 294 161.18 32.83 45.88
CA ALA A 294 161.96 34.01 46.22
C ALA A 294 162.99 33.73 47.34
N HIS A 295 162.57 33.05 48.42
CA HIS A 295 163.48 32.68 49.51
C HIS A 295 164.52 31.63 49.11
N ALA A 296 164.15 30.65 48.28
CA ALA A 296 165.10 29.66 47.77
C ALA A 296 166.23 30.34 46.95
N ASN A 297 165.88 31.29 46.10
CA ASN A 297 166.84 32.06 45.31
C ASN A 297 167.72 32.97 46.18
N GLN A 298 167.13 33.62 47.20
CA GLN A 298 167.89 34.43 48.16
C GLN A 298 168.92 33.59 48.94
N ASN A 299 168.53 32.42 49.43
CA ASN A 299 169.42 31.54 50.20
C ASN A 299 170.57 30.99 49.35
N ASP A 300 170.34 30.61 48.09
CA ASP A 300 171.40 30.18 47.18
C ASP A 300 172.45 31.27 46.95
N LYS A 301 172.01 32.53 46.84
CA LYS A 301 172.91 33.69 46.65
C LYS A 301 173.67 34.04 47.93
N LEU A 302 173.02 33.95 49.09
CA LEU A 302 173.68 34.11 50.39
C LEU A 302 174.74 33.03 50.62
N GLN A 303 174.46 31.79 50.21
CA GLN A 303 175.41 30.70 50.29
C GLN A 303 176.64 30.97 49.41
N LYS A 304 176.44 31.43 48.17
CA LYS A 304 177.55 31.85 47.27
C LYS A 304 178.40 32.98 47.86
N LEU A 305 177.79 33.95 48.56
CA LEU A 305 178.53 35.01 49.26
C LEU A 305 179.35 34.45 50.43
N ARG A 306 178.76 33.54 51.21
CA ARG A 306 179.43 32.88 52.34
C ARG A 306 180.63 32.07 51.89
N ASP A 307 180.48 31.29 50.83
CA ASP A 307 181.56 30.47 50.27
C ASP A 307 182.71 31.37 49.78
N PHE A 308 182.39 32.47 49.09
CA PHE A 308 183.37 33.46 48.66
C PHE A 308 184.16 34.06 49.82
N LEU A 309 183.47 34.53 50.88
CA LEU A 309 184.13 35.12 52.05
C LEU A 309 185.02 34.11 52.79
N SER A 310 184.55 32.87 52.94
CA SER A 310 185.29 31.82 53.64
C SER A 310 186.58 31.44 52.91
N THR A 311 186.55 31.45 51.57
CA THR A 311 187.71 31.11 50.74
C THR A 311 188.71 32.26 50.64
N THR A 312 188.23 33.51 50.65
CA THR A 312 189.08 34.69 50.36
C THR A 312 189.67 35.34 51.62
N VAL A 313 189.01 35.19 52.77
CA VAL A 313 189.41 35.88 54.02
C VAL A 313 189.66 34.89 55.17
N GLY A 314 189.14 33.67 55.08
CA GLY A 314 188.97 32.79 56.23
C GLY A 314 190.15 31.90 56.61
N HIS A 315 191.31 31.98 55.94
CA HIS A 315 192.42 31.07 56.23
C HIS A 315 193.73 31.82 56.50
N HIS A 316 194.22 31.60 57.72
CA HIS A 316 195.57 31.81 58.26
C HIS A 316 195.74 33.06 59.14
N GLY A 317 196.13 32.84 60.39
CA GLY A 317 196.37 33.86 61.42
C GLY A 317 197.67 34.65 61.24
N ASP A 318 197.94 35.11 60.02
CA ASP A 318 199.03 36.03 59.69
C ASP A 318 198.43 37.27 59.01
N ASP A 319 198.23 38.34 59.78
CA ASP A 319 197.68 39.63 59.32
C ASP A 319 198.45 40.21 58.11
N ALA A 320 199.72 39.86 57.96
CA ALA A 320 200.54 40.29 56.83
C ALA A 320 200.10 39.73 55.46
N TYR A 321 199.39 38.59 55.42
CA TYR A 321 198.96 37.95 54.16
C TYR A 321 197.63 38.50 53.63
N VAL A 322 196.68 38.79 54.53
CA VAL A 322 195.42 39.46 54.17
C VAL A 322 195.71 40.87 53.67
N ASP A 323 196.65 41.56 54.31
CA ASP A 323 197.09 42.89 53.88
C ASP A 323 197.83 42.87 52.54
N ALA A 324 198.57 41.81 52.21
CA ALA A 324 199.23 41.67 50.90
C ALA A 324 198.22 41.47 49.75
N ILE A 325 197.20 40.62 49.91
CA ILE A 325 196.17 40.39 48.88
C ILE A 325 195.26 41.63 48.72
N ILE A 326 194.94 42.30 49.82
CA ILE A 326 194.21 43.57 49.78
C ILE A 326 195.10 44.67 49.18
N ALA A 327 196.41 44.69 49.41
CA ALA A 327 197.32 45.68 48.81
C ALA A 327 197.57 45.45 47.30
N GLU A 328 197.68 44.20 46.83
CA GLU A 328 197.91 43.89 45.42
C GLU A 328 196.67 44.09 44.54
N ASN A 329 195.46 43.84 45.05
CA ASN A 329 194.27 43.85 44.19
C ASN A 329 192.94 44.18 44.91
N ARG A 330 192.96 45.19 45.79
CA ARG A 330 191.78 45.70 46.52
C ARG A 330 190.54 45.86 45.65
N VAL A 331 190.72 46.42 44.46
CA VAL A 331 189.62 46.75 43.55
C VAL A 331 188.91 45.48 43.07
N ALA A 332 189.64 44.41 42.76
CA ALA A 332 189.05 43.16 42.27
C ALA A 332 188.26 42.42 43.37
N VAL A 333 188.79 42.37 44.60
CA VAL A 333 188.11 41.73 45.73
C VAL A 333 186.83 42.49 46.11
N PHE A 334 186.92 43.81 46.28
CA PHE A 334 185.74 44.63 46.59
C PHE A 334 184.73 44.67 45.45
N ALA A 335 185.15 44.68 44.18
CA ALA A 335 184.23 44.60 43.05
C ALA A 335 183.48 43.26 43.04
N LYS A 336 184.14 42.14 43.35
CA LYS A 336 183.50 40.83 43.41
C LYS A 336 182.54 40.70 44.59
N LEU A 337 182.91 41.24 45.74
CA LEU A 337 182.08 41.27 46.95
C LEU A 337 180.85 42.18 46.78
N ALA A 338 181.03 43.34 46.14
CA ALA A 338 179.93 44.23 45.77
C ALA A 338 178.97 43.57 44.76
N LEU A 339 179.49 42.86 43.75
CA LEU A 339 178.67 42.11 42.79
C LEU A 339 177.85 41.00 43.45
N LEU A 340 178.45 40.25 44.37
CA LEU A 340 177.76 39.17 45.08
C LEU A 340 176.68 39.73 46.03
N LEU A 341 176.94 40.82 46.74
CA LEU A 341 175.96 41.48 47.60
C LEU A 341 174.80 42.08 46.80
N GLN A 342 175.07 42.72 45.68
CA GLN A 342 174.06 43.34 44.82
C GLN A 342 173.14 42.31 44.16
N GLN A 343 173.59 41.06 44.05
CA GLN A 343 172.83 39.98 43.44
C GLN A 343 171.88 39.27 44.43
N ILE A 344 171.97 39.50 45.73
CA ILE A 344 171.06 38.90 46.73
C ILE A 344 169.73 39.68 46.73
N PRO A 345 168.61 39.08 46.27
CA PRO A 345 167.33 39.76 46.29
C PRO A 345 166.81 39.93 47.73
N ILE A 346 166.26 41.10 48.05
CA ILE A 346 165.56 41.36 49.32
C ILE A 346 164.14 40.83 49.18
N VAL A 347 163.83 39.69 49.82
CA VAL A 347 162.46 39.15 49.87
C VAL A 347 161.69 39.89 50.97
N LYS A 348 160.45 40.32 50.68
CA LYS A 348 159.55 41.03 51.61
C LYS A 348 158.51 40.12 52.21
#